data_AF-A0A1F9ML74-F1
#
_entry.id   AF-A0A1F9ML74-F1
#
_cell.length_a   1.000
_cell.length_b   1.000
_cell.length_c   1.000
_cell.angle_alpha   90.00
_cell.angle_beta   90.00
_cell.angle_gamma   90.00
#
_symmetry.space_group_name_H-M   'P 1'
#
loop_
_entity.id
_entity.type
_entity.pdbx_description
1 polymer ?
#
loop_
_entity_poly.entity_id
_entity_poly.type
_entity_poly.pdbx_seq_one_letter_code
_entity_poly.pdbx_strand_id
1 'polypeptide(L)'
;MEIPFSMRTHVKDPLPDHGYTHWWMLFNNRQLLVHACLLKAITEAPEDAWPLDIREQVLGAFQQYLRNQNMFCFWDTGYDKLVPFMSNANYNPKNLAIENSVFKQLGRGNWSSNIANTLDGIEWMNKPWEAYILPDESQAKSEHFFLDDPIIPGNEPYCGSSTDLSMLANELFDLVITDPPFGDNLYYADLADFFYVWLRLPLRQWYAGLPEAAYFEPERTPHSMEAVDNSVEHPDDREDYEKKSFITLEELEEIEKKLGGRHD
;
A
#
# COMPACT_ATOMS: atom_id res chain seq x y z
N MET A 1 13.38 10.88 11.22
CA MET A 1 13.41 9.42 11.38
C MET A 1 14.38 8.86 10.37
N GLU A 2 15.34 8.07 10.85
CA GLU A 2 16.28 7.31 10.01
C GLU A 2 15.52 6.22 9.25
N ILE A 3 16.01 5.80 8.09
CA ILE A 3 15.42 4.69 7.35
C ILE A 3 15.86 3.39 8.05
N PRO A 4 14.93 2.57 8.57
CA PRO A 4 15.29 1.33 9.25
C PRO A 4 15.87 0.31 8.26
N PHE A 5 16.75 -0.57 8.76
CA PHE A 5 17.27 -1.67 7.95
C PHE A 5 16.13 -2.60 7.52
N SER A 6 15.96 -2.79 6.21
CA SER A 6 14.86 -3.58 5.65
C SER A 6 15.25 -4.22 4.32
N MET A 7 14.51 -5.24 3.88
CA MET A 7 14.76 -5.93 2.61
C MET A 7 14.72 -4.97 1.41
N ARG A 8 13.73 -4.10 1.30
CA ARG A 8 13.63 -3.14 0.19
C ARG A 8 14.59 -2.00 0.30
N THR A 9 14.80 -1.42 1.48
CA THR A 9 15.54 -0.17 1.61
C THR A 9 17.05 -0.34 1.74
N HIS A 10 17.52 -1.55 2.11
CA HIS A 10 18.94 -1.81 2.36
C HIS A 10 19.51 -2.99 1.57
N VAL A 11 18.68 -3.97 1.17
CA VAL A 11 19.16 -5.17 0.46
C VAL A 11 18.84 -5.12 -1.04
N LYS A 12 17.56 -4.99 -1.41
CA LYS A 12 17.08 -4.99 -2.80
C LYS A 12 17.24 -3.62 -3.47
N ASP A 13 16.95 -2.53 -2.75
CA ASP A 13 17.13 -1.15 -3.24
C ASP A 13 17.92 -0.33 -2.20
N PRO A 14 19.26 -0.46 -2.13
CA PRO A 14 20.07 0.11 -1.05
C PRO A 14 20.10 1.65 -1.10
N LEU A 15 19.12 2.27 -0.46
CA LEU A 15 18.98 3.71 -0.35
C LEU A 15 20.23 4.39 0.27
N PRO A 16 20.87 3.84 1.32
CA PRO A 16 22.09 4.42 1.89
C PRO A 16 23.26 4.51 0.89
N ASP A 17 23.40 3.56 -0.03
CA ASP A 17 24.44 3.58 -1.07
C ASP A 17 24.25 4.74 -2.05
N HIS A 18 23.01 5.25 -2.15
CA HIS A 18 22.64 6.43 -2.90
C HIS A 18 22.61 7.72 -2.05
N GLY A 19 23.04 7.64 -0.79
CA GLY A 19 23.13 8.78 0.14
C GLY A 19 21.83 9.10 0.90
N TYR A 20 20.79 8.28 0.78
CA TYR A 20 19.53 8.45 1.51
C TYR A 20 19.57 7.67 2.83
N THR A 21 19.75 8.39 3.94
CA THR A 21 19.80 7.79 5.29
C THR A 21 18.53 8.04 6.10
N HIS A 22 17.74 9.04 5.70
CA HIS A 22 16.53 9.45 6.42
C HIS A 22 15.37 9.66 5.45
N TRP A 23 14.15 9.38 5.91
CA TRP A 23 12.93 9.52 5.08
C TRP A 23 12.74 10.91 4.49
N TRP A 24 13.12 11.97 5.22
CA TRP A 24 12.99 13.35 4.74
C TRP A 24 13.92 13.66 3.55
N MET A 25 15.00 12.88 3.35
CA MET A 25 15.92 13.06 2.23
C MET A 25 15.32 12.65 0.88
N LEU A 26 14.20 11.90 0.89
CA LEU A 26 13.47 11.55 -0.34
C LEU A 26 12.68 12.75 -0.91
N PHE A 27 12.75 13.91 -0.26
CA PHE A 27 12.04 15.14 -0.62
C PHE A 27 13.01 16.31 -0.70
N ASN A 28 12.71 17.29 -1.55
CA ASN A 28 13.39 18.58 -1.51
C ASN A 28 12.73 19.54 -0.50
N ASN A 29 13.41 20.64 -0.17
CA ASN A 29 12.93 21.61 0.83
C ASN A 29 11.54 22.20 0.51
N ARG A 30 11.23 22.41 -0.78
CA ARG A 30 9.91 22.93 -1.20
C ARG A 30 8.83 21.88 -0.98
N GLN A 31 9.08 20.62 -1.35
CA GLN A 31 8.15 19.51 -1.12
C GLN A 31 7.89 19.31 0.37
N LEU A 32 8.93 19.32 1.21
CA LEU A 32 8.80 19.22 2.66
C LEU A 32 7.92 20.35 3.24
N LEU A 33 8.14 21.59 2.79
CA LEU A 33 7.31 22.73 3.21
C LEU A 33 5.85 22.55 2.79
N VAL A 34 5.60 22.15 1.54
CA VAL A 34 4.25 21.90 1.02
C VAL A 34 3.54 20.82 1.83
N HIS A 35 4.20 19.68 2.05
CA HIS A 35 3.63 18.57 2.81
C HIS A 35 3.34 18.95 4.26
N ALA A 36 4.26 19.67 4.91
CA ALA A 36 4.04 20.19 6.25
C ALA A 36 2.86 21.16 6.31
N CYS A 37 2.71 22.06 5.33
CA CYS A 37 1.58 22.99 5.26
C CYS A 37 0.23 22.27 5.02
N LEU A 38 0.19 21.29 4.11
CA LEU A 38 -1.01 20.50 3.84
C LEU A 38 -1.40 19.67 5.06
N LEU A 39 -0.44 18.94 5.64
CA LEU A 39 -0.68 18.13 6.82
C LEU A 39 -1.15 19.01 7.98
N LYS A 40 -0.50 20.15 8.21
CA LYS A 40 -0.92 21.13 9.22
C LYS A 40 -2.37 21.60 9.00
N ALA A 41 -2.74 21.92 7.77
CA ALA A 41 -4.11 22.34 7.45
C ALA A 41 -5.14 21.23 7.73
N ILE A 42 -4.79 19.97 7.46
CA ILE A 42 -5.62 18.80 7.78
C ILE A 42 -5.68 18.58 9.31
N THR A 43 -4.57 18.75 10.03
CA THR A 43 -4.47 18.46 11.47
C THR A 43 -4.98 19.57 12.39
N GLU A 44 -5.00 20.81 11.92
CA GLU A 44 -5.46 21.97 12.70
C GLU A 44 -6.82 22.50 12.23
N ALA A 45 -7.48 21.80 11.28
CA ALA A 45 -8.84 22.13 10.88
C ALA A 45 -9.79 22.09 12.08
N PRO A 46 -10.66 23.11 12.25
CA PRO A 46 -11.54 23.20 13.41
C PRO A 46 -12.65 22.14 13.32
N GLU A 47 -12.82 21.38 14.40
CA GLU A 47 -13.66 20.18 14.47
C GLU A 47 -15.15 20.46 14.26
N ASP A 48 -15.62 21.66 14.61
CA ASP A 48 -17.01 22.11 14.41
C ASP A 48 -17.36 22.33 12.93
N ALA A 49 -16.37 22.67 12.10
CA ALA A 49 -16.55 22.81 10.65
C ALA A 49 -16.13 21.56 9.87
N TRP A 50 -15.11 20.84 10.37
CA TRP A 50 -14.49 19.69 9.72
C TRP A 50 -14.30 18.57 10.73
N PRO A 51 -15.28 17.67 10.87
CA PRO A 51 -15.20 16.56 11.82
C PRO A 51 -14.07 15.58 11.47
N LEU A 52 -13.70 14.73 12.43
CA LEU A 52 -12.53 13.85 12.31
C LEU A 52 -12.61 12.91 11.10
N ASP A 53 -13.76 12.30 10.85
CA ASP A 53 -14.00 11.40 9.72
C ASP A 53 -13.68 12.07 8.37
N ILE A 54 -14.09 13.32 8.17
CA ILE A 54 -13.76 14.09 6.97
C ILE A 54 -12.25 14.31 6.86
N ARG A 55 -11.59 14.62 7.97
CA ARG A 55 -10.14 14.87 8.00
C ARG A 55 -9.34 13.60 7.74
N GLU A 56 -9.83 12.45 8.18
CA GLU A 56 -9.26 11.13 7.85
C GLU A 56 -9.35 10.83 6.34
N GLN A 57 -10.49 11.13 5.71
CA GLN A 57 -10.62 10.98 4.26
C GLN A 57 -9.63 11.88 3.50
N VAL A 58 -9.48 13.14 3.92
CA VAL A 58 -8.50 14.05 3.32
C VAL A 58 -7.05 13.60 3.60
N LEU A 59 -6.79 12.96 4.74
CA LEU A 59 -5.50 12.33 5.02
C LEU A 59 -5.19 11.18 4.04
N GLY A 60 -6.20 10.45 3.57
CA GLY A 60 -6.07 9.49 2.47
C GLY A 60 -5.61 10.13 1.15
N ALA A 61 -6.18 11.30 0.79
CA ALA A 61 -5.70 12.07 -0.35
C ALA A 61 -4.24 12.54 -0.16
N PHE A 62 -3.87 12.91 1.07
CA PHE A 62 -2.49 13.27 1.42
C PHE A 62 -1.52 12.08 1.26
N GLN A 63 -1.91 10.87 1.67
CA GLN A 63 -1.13 9.66 1.45
C GLN A 63 -0.81 9.45 -0.04
N GLN A 64 -1.80 9.59 -0.93
CA GLN A 64 -1.56 9.50 -2.38
C GLN A 64 -0.73 10.68 -2.91
N TYR A 65 -0.89 11.88 -2.34
CA TYR A 65 -0.08 13.03 -2.74
C TYR A 65 1.41 12.85 -2.38
N LEU A 66 1.74 12.23 -1.24
CA LEU A 66 3.12 11.86 -0.89
C LEU A 66 3.79 11.01 -1.98
N ARG A 67 3.05 10.05 -2.54
CA ARG A 67 3.52 9.19 -3.66
C ARG A 67 3.80 9.99 -4.92
N ASN A 68 2.97 11.00 -5.19
CA ASN A 68 3.05 11.83 -6.41
C ASN A 68 3.96 13.06 -6.26
N GLN A 69 4.48 13.31 -5.06
CA GLN A 69 5.26 14.52 -4.77
C GLN A 69 6.45 14.24 -3.86
N ASN A 70 7.48 13.62 -4.44
CA ASN A 70 8.78 13.35 -3.84
C ASN A 70 9.86 13.35 -4.94
N MET A 71 11.13 13.20 -4.57
CA MET A 71 12.25 13.24 -5.52
C MET A 71 12.48 11.93 -6.30
N PHE A 72 11.62 10.92 -6.10
CA PHE A 72 11.61 9.66 -6.85
C PHE A 72 10.55 9.66 -7.95
N CYS A 73 9.74 10.71 -8.05
CA CYS A 73 8.91 10.98 -9.21
C CYS A 73 9.80 11.41 -10.39
N PHE A 74 9.52 10.90 -11.58
CA PHE A 74 10.36 11.15 -12.76
C PHE A 74 9.54 11.41 -14.01
N TRP A 75 10.15 12.08 -14.98
CA TRP A 75 9.55 12.27 -16.30
C TRP A 75 9.76 11.04 -17.15
N ASP A 76 8.67 10.46 -17.66
CA ASP A 76 8.74 9.42 -18.67
C ASP A 76 8.59 10.06 -20.05
N THR A 77 9.62 9.87 -20.90
CA THR A 77 9.67 10.46 -22.24
C THR A 77 8.73 9.78 -23.24
N GLY A 78 8.32 8.53 -22.99
CA GLY A 78 7.38 7.81 -23.83
C GLY A 78 5.94 8.22 -23.54
N TYR A 79 5.58 8.35 -22.26
CA TYR A 79 4.26 8.83 -21.86
C TYR A 79 4.12 10.35 -21.86
N ASP A 80 5.23 11.08 -21.96
CA ASP A 80 5.29 12.55 -21.90
C ASP A 80 4.59 13.11 -20.64
N LYS A 81 4.80 12.45 -19.50
CA LYS A 81 4.18 12.83 -18.22
C LYS A 81 4.99 12.37 -17.03
N LEU A 82 4.65 12.93 -15.87
CA LEU A 82 5.16 12.47 -14.58
C LEU A 82 4.73 11.01 -14.31
N VAL A 83 5.68 10.21 -13.85
CA VAL A 83 5.43 8.89 -13.29
C VAL A 83 5.59 8.97 -11.77
N PRO A 84 4.56 8.56 -11.00
CA PRO A 84 4.60 8.63 -9.56
C PRO A 84 5.64 7.67 -9.00
N PHE A 85 6.08 7.97 -7.77
CA PHE A 85 6.92 7.04 -7.04
C PHE A 85 6.21 5.70 -6.86
N MET A 86 6.98 4.62 -6.77
CA MET A 86 6.46 3.26 -6.70
C MET A 86 5.50 2.90 -7.87
N SER A 87 5.77 3.39 -9.08
CA SER A 87 5.15 2.83 -10.30
C SER A 87 5.59 1.38 -10.54
N ASN A 88 6.81 1.07 -10.08
CA ASN A 88 7.28 -0.27 -9.77
C ASN A 88 7.50 -0.32 -8.26
N ALA A 89 7.16 -1.40 -7.59
CA ALA A 89 7.25 -1.53 -6.13
C ALA A 89 8.72 -1.62 -5.62
N ASN A 90 9.43 -0.48 -5.65
CA ASN A 90 10.84 -0.36 -5.28
C ASN A 90 11.23 1.06 -4.85
N TYR A 91 12.37 1.15 -4.17
CA TYR A 91 13.01 2.41 -3.75
C TYR A 91 14.17 2.84 -4.66
N ASN A 92 14.19 2.41 -5.93
CA ASN A 92 15.29 2.78 -6.83
C ASN A 92 15.19 4.26 -7.23
N PRO A 93 16.23 5.08 -6.98
CA PRO A 93 16.29 6.45 -7.47
C PRO A 93 16.14 6.49 -9.00
N LYS A 94 15.50 7.54 -9.50
CA LYS A 94 15.16 7.68 -10.91
C LYS A 94 15.92 8.84 -11.53
N ASN A 95 16.41 8.62 -12.76
CA ASN A 95 16.88 9.71 -13.61
C ASN A 95 15.70 10.60 -14.00
N LEU A 96 15.98 11.85 -14.38
CA LEU A 96 14.94 12.83 -14.76
C LEU A 96 13.92 13.07 -13.64
N ALA A 97 14.41 13.15 -12.39
CA ALA A 97 13.58 13.51 -11.26
C ALA A 97 12.89 14.86 -11.51
N ILE A 98 11.58 14.89 -11.30
CA ILE A 98 10.76 16.09 -11.50
C ILE A 98 9.79 16.27 -10.34
N GLU A 99 9.40 17.51 -10.13
CA GLU A 99 8.43 17.88 -9.12
C GLU A 99 7.10 18.28 -9.77
N ASN A 100 6.01 17.86 -9.16
CA ASN A 100 4.66 18.23 -9.56
C ASN A 100 4.25 19.60 -8.97
N SER A 101 3.23 20.22 -9.55
CA SER A 101 2.62 21.42 -8.97
C SER A 101 1.50 21.03 -8.01
N VAL A 102 1.39 21.74 -6.88
CA VAL A 102 0.35 21.47 -5.87
C VAL A 102 -1.05 21.80 -6.41
N PHE A 103 -1.27 23.05 -6.83
CA PHE A 103 -2.61 23.59 -7.14
C PHE A 103 -2.81 23.98 -8.62
N LYS A 104 -1.98 23.48 -9.53
CA LYS A 104 -2.18 23.73 -10.96
C LYS A 104 -3.20 22.75 -11.51
N GLN A 105 -4.02 23.20 -12.46
CA GLN A 105 -5.02 22.37 -13.13
C GLN A 105 -4.40 21.32 -14.05
N LEU A 106 -3.22 21.59 -14.58
CA LEU A 106 -2.46 20.67 -15.45
C LEU A 106 -1.42 19.90 -14.65
N GLY A 107 -1.15 18.67 -15.07
CA GLY A 107 -0.18 17.77 -14.44
C GLY A 107 -0.84 16.49 -13.92
N ARG A 108 -0.05 15.41 -13.82
CA ARG A 108 -0.50 14.13 -13.29
C ARG A 108 -0.20 14.07 -11.80
N GLY A 109 -1.19 13.72 -10.97
CA GLY A 109 -1.00 13.48 -9.54
C GLY A 109 -0.88 14.74 -8.69
N ASN A 110 -1.44 15.87 -9.13
CA ASN A 110 -1.48 17.11 -8.33
C ASN A 110 -2.48 16.95 -7.16
N TRP A 111 -2.58 17.96 -6.28
CA TRP A 111 -3.47 17.87 -5.12
C TRP A 111 -4.92 17.60 -5.51
N SER A 112 -5.42 18.29 -6.54
CA SER A 112 -6.79 18.12 -7.04
C SER A 112 -7.06 16.70 -7.55
N SER A 113 -6.12 16.07 -8.26
CA SER A 113 -6.26 14.68 -8.73
C SER A 113 -6.30 13.68 -7.56
N ASN A 114 -5.51 13.90 -6.51
CA ASN A 114 -5.51 12.99 -5.36
C ASN A 114 -6.79 13.14 -4.52
N ILE A 115 -7.33 14.36 -4.40
CA ILE A 115 -8.66 14.56 -3.79
C ILE A 115 -9.74 13.88 -4.63
N ALA A 116 -9.69 14.01 -5.96
CA ALA A 116 -10.67 13.39 -6.85
C ALA A 116 -10.74 11.87 -6.63
N ASN A 117 -9.60 11.18 -6.50
CA ASN A 117 -9.60 9.74 -6.20
C ASN A 117 -10.33 9.38 -4.89
N THR A 118 -10.19 10.19 -3.84
CA THR A 118 -10.92 9.99 -2.58
C THR A 118 -12.42 10.21 -2.77
N LEU A 119 -12.81 11.24 -3.52
CA LEU A 119 -14.22 11.51 -3.83
C LEU A 119 -14.83 10.42 -4.72
N ASP A 120 -14.09 9.93 -5.71
CA ASP A 120 -14.50 8.83 -6.58
C ASP A 120 -14.71 7.54 -5.77
N GLY A 121 -13.86 7.30 -4.76
CA GLY A 121 -14.06 6.20 -3.80
C GLY A 121 -15.36 6.35 -3.00
N ILE A 122 -15.65 7.57 -2.52
CA ILE A 122 -16.92 7.85 -1.82
C ILE A 122 -18.11 7.70 -2.77
N GLU A 123 -17.99 8.11 -4.02
CA GLU A 123 -19.04 7.91 -5.03
C GLU A 123 -19.25 6.41 -5.29
N TRP A 124 -18.17 5.63 -5.44
CA TRP A 124 -18.24 4.18 -5.62
C TRP A 124 -18.91 3.49 -4.43
N MET A 125 -18.65 3.90 -3.19
CA MET A 125 -19.37 3.35 -2.02
C MET A 125 -20.89 3.52 -2.11
N ASN A 126 -21.36 4.62 -2.71
CA ASN A 126 -22.79 4.91 -2.90
C ASN A 126 -23.37 4.28 -4.16
N LYS A 127 -22.54 4.03 -5.19
CA LYS A 127 -22.92 3.49 -6.50
C LYS A 127 -21.83 2.53 -6.99
N PRO A 128 -21.71 1.35 -6.38
CA PRO A 128 -20.68 0.41 -6.72
C PRO A 128 -20.85 -0.09 -8.15
N TRP A 129 -19.73 -0.25 -8.82
CA TRP A 129 -19.64 -0.79 -10.16
C TRP A 129 -18.46 -1.75 -10.26
N GLU A 130 -18.60 -2.72 -11.17
CA GLU A 130 -17.56 -3.67 -11.54
C GLU A 130 -17.21 -3.57 -13.03
N ALA A 131 -15.99 -3.94 -13.38
CA ALA A 131 -15.55 -3.92 -14.77
C ALA A 131 -16.13 -5.12 -15.54
N TYR A 132 -17.04 -4.88 -16.47
CA TYR A 132 -17.60 -5.89 -17.36
C TYR A 132 -16.85 -5.89 -18.71
N ILE A 133 -16.18 -6.99 -19.04
CA ILE A 133 -15.44 -7.13 -20.30
C ILE A 133 -16.43 -7.44 -21.42
N LEU A 134 -16.46 -6.59 -22.45
CA LEU A 134 -17.26 -6.85 -23.64
C LEU A 134 -16.68 -8.03 -24.44
N PRO A 135 -17.51 -8.95 -24.95
CA PRO A 135 -17.06 -10.19 -25.59
C PRO A 135 -16.42 -10.03 -26.99
N ASP A 136 -16.10 -8.81 -27.45
CA ASP A 136 -15.65 -8.57 -28.83
C ASP A 136 -14.11 -8.69 -28.97
N GLU A 137 -13.66 -9.50 -29.94
CA GLU A 137 -12.32 -10.10 -30.01
C GLU A 137 -11.19 -9.18 -30.50
N SER A 138 -11.45 -7.90 -30.80
CA SER A 138 -10.44 -7.03 -31.41
C SER A 138 -9.78 -6.04 -30.45
N GLN A 139 -10.46 -5.61 -29.39
CA GLN A 139 -9.91 -4.85 -28.25
C GLN A 139 -10.83 -5.07 -27.05
N ALA A 140 -10.33 -5.68 -25.98
CA ALA A 140 -11.08 -5.87 -24.75
C ALA A 140 -11.41 -4.50 -24.13
N LYS A 141 -12.57 -3.95 -24.49
CA LYS A 141 -13.15 -2.77 -23.86
C LYS A 141 -13.96 -3.24 -22.66
N SER A 142 -13.72 -2.64 -21.50
CA SER A 142 -14.55 -2.82 -20.32
C SER A 142 -15.55 -1.66 -20.19
N GLU A 143 -16.72 -1.97 -19.64
CA GLU A 143 -17.71 -0.99 -19.23
C GLU A 143 -18.00 -1.15 -17.73
N HIS A 144 -18.48 -0.08 -17.10
CA HIS A 144 -18.93 -0.15 -15.71
C HIS A 144 -20.30 -0.83 -15.66
N PHE A 145 -20.39 -1.96 -14.97
CA PHE A 145 -21.64 -2.61 -14.63
C PHE A 145 -22.01 -2.22 -13.19
N PHE A 146 -23.07 -1.44 -13.03
CA PHE A 146 -23.55 -1.00 -11.73
C PHE A 146 -24.29 -2.13 -11.03
N LEU A 147 -23.95 -2.35 -9.76
CA LEU A 147 -24.42 -3.50 -8.99
C LEU A 147 -25.69 -3.22 -8.17
N ASP A 148 -26.06 -1.94 -8.02
CA ASP A 148 -27.19 -1.48 -7.20
C ASP A 148 -27.16 -1.99 -5.74
N ASP A 149 -25.98 -2.28 -5.21
CA ASP A 149 -25.73 -2.83 -3.86
C ASP A 149 -24.77 -1.93 -3.02
N PRO A 150 -25.15 -0.68 -2.71
CA PRO A 150 -24.28 0.25 -2.00
C PRO A 150 -23.79 -0.35 -0.67
N ILE A 151 -22.61 0.09 -0.22
CA ILE A 151 -22.07 -0.36 1.07
C ILE A 151 -23.02 0.09 2.19
N ILE A 152 -23.62 -0.89 2.85
CA ILE A 152 -24.57 -0.65 3.95
C ILE A 152 -23.78 -0.49 5.25
N PRO A 153 -24.00 0.58 6.04
CA PRO A 153 -23.45 0.69 7.39
C PRO A 153 -23.84 -0.53 8.25
N GLY A 154 -22.85 -1.19 8.86
CA GLY A 154 -23.01 -2.45 9.61
C GLY A 154 -22.23 -3.62 9.02
N ASN A 155 -21.77 -3.53 7.77
CA ASN A 155 -20.72 -4.40 7.22
C ASN A 155 -19.36 -3.74 7.45
N GLU A 156 -18.90 -3.75 8.69
CA GLU A 156 -17.69 -3.04 9.07
C GLU A 156 -16.43 -3.76 8.57
N PRO A 157 -15.52 -3.06 7.88
CA PRO A 157 -14.20 -3.61 7.61
C PRO A 157 -13.43 -3.71 8.94
N TYR A 158 -12.88 -4.89 9.21
CA TYR A 158 -11.98 -5.10 10.34
C TYR A 158 -10.52 -4.96 9.90
N CYS A 159 -9.76 -4.13 10.59
CA CYS A 159 -8.32 -4.00 10.38
C CYS A 159 -7.58 -4.79 11.47
N GLY A 160 -6.97 -5.92 11.10
CA GLY A 160 -6.25 -6.79 12.03
C GLY A 160 -5.48 -7.89 11.31
N SER A 161 -4.70 -8.66 12.06
CA SER A 161 -4.02 -9.84 11.50
C SER A 161 -5.03 -10.91 11.15
N SER A 162 -5.02 -11.42 9.92
CA SER A 162 -5.87 -12.55 9.52
C SER A 162 -5.53 -13.86 10.26
N THR A 163 -4.43 -13.90 11.01
CA THR A 163 -4.09 -15.00 11.93
C THR A 163 -4.96 -15.00 13.19
N ASP A 164 -5.59 -13.87 13.52
CA ASP A 164 -6.51 -13.71 14.65
C ASP A 164 -7.87 -13.24 14.14
N LEU A 165 -8.80 -14.18 14.02
CA LEU A 165 -10.18 -13.92 13.61
C LEU A 165 -11.15 -13.93 14.80
N SER A 166 -10.65 -13.74 16.03
CA SER A 166 -11.48 -13.82 17.25
C SER A 166 -12.65 -12.83 17.26
N MET A 167 -12.54 -11.71 16.54
CA MET A 167 -13.63 -10.73 16.37
C MET A 167 -14.83 -11.29 15.61
N LEU A 168 -14.64 -12.32 14.78
CA LEU A 168 -15.70 -12.98 14.01
C LEU A 168 -16.39 -14.10 14.81
N ALA A 169 -15.98 -14.33 16.06
CA ALA A 169 -16.47 -15.41 16.91
C ALA A 169 -16.43 -16.78 16.19
N ASN A 170 -17.42 -17.64 16.42
CA ASN A 170 -17.58 -18.92 15.74
C ASN A 170 -18.71 -18.85 14.68
N GLU A 171 -18.86 -17.70 14.02
CA GLU A 171 -19.83 -17.54 12.96
C GLU A 171 -19.53 -18.50 11.79
N LEU A 172 -20.60 -18.99 11.15
CA LEU A 172 -20.47 -19.84 9.96
C LEU A 172 -20.59 -18.98 8.71
N PHE A 173 -19.68 -19.17 7.77
CA PHE A 173 -19.65 -18.45 6.51
C PHE A 173 -19.99 -19.40 5.36
N ASP A 174 -20.87 -18.98 4.45
CA ASP A 174 -21.22 -19.74 3.24
C ASP A 174 -20.10 -19.71 2.18
N LEU A 175 -19.33 -18.61 2.15
CA LEU A 175 -18.24 -18.39 1.19
C LEU A 175 -17.12 -17.57 1.84
N VAL A 176 -15.89 -18.02 1.64
CA VAL A 176 -14.67 -17.28 2.03
C VAL A 176 -13.84 -17.07 0.77
N ILE A 177 -13.65 -15.80 0.40
CA ILE A 177 -12.79 -15.38 -0.71
C ILE A 177 -11.52 -14.78 -0.12
N THR A 178 -10.36 -15.27 -0.54
CA THR A 178 -9.06 -14.78 -0.06
C THR A 178 -8.06 -14.70 -1.21
N ASP A 179 -7.24 -13.66 -1.19
CA ASP A 179 -6.09 -13.47 -2.08
C ASP A 179 -4.84 -13.29 -1.20
N PRO A 180 -4.21 -14.39 -0.75
CA PRO A 180 -3.09 -14.32 0.19
C PRO A 180 -1.82 -13.78 -0.49
N PRO A 181 -0.89 -13.16 0.26
CA PRO A 181 0.40 -12.77 -0.30
C PRO A 181 1.18 -14.00 -0.80
N PHE A 182 1.87 -13.83 -1.94
CA PHE A 182 2.62 -14.91 -2.60
C PHE A 182 4.12 -14.68 -2.53
N GLY A 183 4.82 -15.46 -1.69
CA GLY A 183 6.28 -15.59 -1.69
C GLY A 183 7.03 -14.28 -1.41
N ASP A 184 7.99 -13.94 -2.27
CA ASP A 184 8.87 -12.77 -2.14
C ASP A 184 8.50 -11.62 -3.11
N ASN A 185 7.29 -11.64 -3.66
CA ASN A 185 6.86 -10.74 -4.73
C ASN A 185 6.78 -9.26 -4.31
N LEU A 186 6.21 -8.98 -3.13
CA LEU A 186 6.01 -7.63 -2.61
C LEU A 186 6.26 -7.61 -1.10
N TYR A 187 7.03 -6.63 -0.65
CA TYR A 187 7.31 -6.36 0.76
C TYR A 187 6.50 -5.13 1.14
N TYR A 188 5.23 -5.32 1.47
CA TYR A 188 4.27 -4.25 1.71
C TYR A 188 4.67 -3.41 2.92
N ALA A 189 5.15 -4.04 3.99
CA ALA A 189 5.56 -3.33 5.20
C ALA A 189 6.72 -2.34 4.88
N ASP A 190 7.76 -2.83 4.20
CA ASP A 190 8.88 -2.00 3.76
C ASP A 190 8.46 -0.83 2.85
N LEU A 191 7.49 -1.04 1.96
CA LEU A 191 6.97 0.00 1.07
C LEU A 191 6.04 0.98 1.81
N ALA A 192 5.27 0.49 2.77
CA ALA A 192 4.33 1.27 3.54
C ALA A 192 5.02 2.26 4.49
N ASP A 193 6.23 1.93 4.99
CA ASP A 193 7.00 2.80 5.88
C ASP A 193 7.19 4.22 5.32
N PHE A 194 7.38 4.38 4.00
CA PHE A 194 7.45 5.68 3.34
C PHE A 194 6.23 6.58 3.64
N PHE A 195 5.04 6.00 3.66
CA PHE A 195 3.80 6.72 3.98
C PHE A 195 3.60 6.81 5.49
N TYR A 196 3.85 5.71 6.20
CA TYR A 196 3.60 5.57 7.63
C TYR A 196 4.27 6.66 8.45
N VAL A 197 5.52 7.04 8.13
CA VAL A 197 6.25 8.07 8.88
C VAL A 197 5.57 9.44 8.88
N TRP A 198 4.79 9.75 7.85
CA TRP A 198 3.99 10.96 7.77
C TRP A 198 2.63 10.80 8.43
N LEU A 199 1.94 9.68 8.15
CA LEU A 199 0.58 9.41 8.61
C LEU A 199 0.50 9.14 10.11
N ARG A 200 1.53 8.52 10.70
CA ARG A 200 1.57 8.27 12.15
C ARG A 200 1.50 9.55 12.98
N LEU A 201 1.96 10.68 12.45
CA LEU A 201 2.00 11.95 13.19
C LEU A 201 0.58 12.42 13.60
N PRO A 202 -0.37 12.64 12.66
CA PRO A 202 -1.74 12.97 13.03
C PRO A 202 -2.48 11.83 13.71
N LEU A 203 -2.29 10.58 13.25
CA LEU A 203 -3.07 9.45 13.74
C LEU A 203 -2.78 9.16 15.21
N ARG A 204 -1.51 9.26 15.66
CA ARG A 204 -1.19 9.18 17.09
C ARG A 204 -1.88 10.24 17.93
N GLN A 205 -2.06 11.45 17.38
CA GLN A 205 -2.69 12.55 18.09
C GLN A 205 -4.21 12.37 18.14
N TRP A 206 -4.83 11.99 17.03
CA TRP A 206 -6.28 11.82 16.92
C TRP A 206 -6.80 10.64 17.75
N TYR A 207 -6.04 9.54 17.77
CA TYR A 207 -6.41 8.34 18.53
C TYR A 207 -5.85 8.34 19.96
N ALA A 208 -5.28 9.45 20.44
CA ALA A 208 -4.69 9.52 21.77
C ALA A 208 -5.72 9.15 22.87
N GLY A 209 -5.41 8.10 23.64
CA GLY A 209 -6.30 7.58 24.68
C GLY A 209 -7.32 6.52 24.21
N LEU A 210 -7.29 6.18 22.92
CA LEU A 210 -8.05 5.07 22.34
C LEU A 210 -7.14 3.85 22.08
N PRO A 211 -7.66 2.61 22.08
CA PRO A 211 -6.87 1.41 21.79
C PRO A 211 -6.12 1.46 20.46
N GLU A 212 -6.70 2.12 19.45
CA GLU A 212 -6.16 2.27 18.10
C GLU A 212 -4.84 3.06 18.06
N ALA A 213 -4.55 3.86 19.08
CA ALA A 213 -3.25 4.53 19.19
C ALA A 213 -2.06 3.56 19.13
N ALA A 214 -2.26 2.34 19.64
CA ALA A 214 -1.23 1.28 19.63
C ALA A 214 -0.74 0.95 18.21
N TYR A 215 -1.56 1.12 17.18
CA TYR A 215 -1.17 0.89 15.78
C TYR A 215 -0.15 1.92 15.26
N PHE A 216 -0.14 3.11 15.86
CA PHE A 216 0.71 4.23 15.43
C PHE A 216 1.84 4.54 16.41
N GLU A 217 1.93 3.79 17.51
CA GLU A 217 3.02 3.90 18.48
C GLU A 217 4.38 3.46 17.92
N PRO A 218 4.50 2.32 17.21
CA PRO A 218 5.75 1.90 16.59
C PRO A 218 6.34 2.93 15.63
N GLU A 219 7.64 2.78 15.35
CA GLU A 219 8.33 3.64 14.39
C GLU A 219 8.23 3.13 12.94
N ARG A 220 7.84 1.86 12.76
CA ARG A 220 7.65 1.18 11.47
C ARG A 220 6.35 0.38 11.46
N THR A 221 5.84 0.05 10.28
CA THR A 221 4.66 -0.80 10.12
C THR A 221 4.90 -2.22 10.68
N PRO A 222 3.87 -3.05 10.87
CA PRO A 222 4.07 -4.46 11.27
C PRO A 222 4.81 -5.25 10.18
N HIS A 223 6.05 -5.69 10.46
CA HIS A 223 6.87 -6.47 9.53
C HIS A 223 6.89 -7.97 9.87
N SER A 224 6.86 -8.32 11.16
CA SER A 224 7.05 -9.70 11.63
C SER A 224 5.90 -10.65 11.35
N MET A 225 4.72 -10.11 11.00
CA MET A 225 3.51 -10.88 10.72
C MET A 225 3.19 -10.89 9.21
N GLU A 226 4.07 -10.33 8.39
CA GLU A 226 3.88 -10.32 6.95
C GLU A 226 4.11 -11.74 6.41
N ALA A 227 3.13 -12.27 5.68
CA ALA A 227 3.22 -13.60 5.08
C ALA A 227 4.03 -13.55 3.77
N VAL A 228 5.30 -13.19 3.87
CA VAL A 228 6.27 -13.09 2.76
C VAL A 228 7.59 -13.75 3.13
N ASP A 229 8.34 -14.19 2.11
CA ASP A 229 9.70 -14.67 2.33
C ASP A 229 10.68 -13.48 2.45
N ASN A 230 10.99 -13.14 3.70
CA ASN A 230 11.84 -12.00 4.05
C ASN A 230 12.96 -12.42 4.99
N SER A 231 14.12 -12.75 4.42
CA SER A 231 15.30 -13.17 5.19
C SER A 231 15.89 -12.08 6.10
N VAL A 232 15.50 -10.82 5.95
CA VAL A 232 15.93 -9.73 6.85
C VAL A 232 15.14 -9.76 8.16
N GLU A 233 13.83 -10.00 8.07
CA GLU A 233 12.95 -10.07 9.25
C GLU A 233 12.90 -11.49 9.84
N HIS A 234 13.03 -12.50 8.99
CA HIS A 234 12.98 -13.92 9.31
C HIS A 234 14.18 -14.64 8.69
N PRO A 235 15.39 -14.51 9.29
CA PRO A 235 16.57 -15.23 8.81
C PRO A 235 16.29 -16.74 8.84
N ASP A 236 16.64 -17.44 7.75
CA ASP A 236 16.48 -18.89 7.67
C ASP A 236 17.48 -19.56 8.63
N ASP A 237 16.98 -19.90 9.82
CA ASP A 237 17.71 -20.55 10.91
C ASP A 237 17.77 -22.08 10.77
N ARG A 238 17.19 -22.63 9.69
CA ARG A 238 17.24 -24.06 9.41
C ARG A 238 18.66 -24.53 9.10
N GLU A 239 18.98 -25.72 9.55
CA GLU A 239 20.23 -26.40 9.28
C GLU A 239 20.31 -26.85 7.80
N ASP A 240 21.52 -27.01 7.24
CA ASP A 240 21.71 -27.35 5.82
C ASP A 240 21.00 -28.65 5.38
N TYR A 241 20.74 -29.57 6.30
CA TYR A 241 20.00 -30.80 6.02
C TYR A 241 18.49 -30.59 5.95
N GLU A 242 17.94 -29.57 6.62
CA GLU A 242 16.52 -29.19 6.60
C GLU A 242 16.17 -28.38 5.35
N LYS A 243 17.17 -27.72 4.76
CA LYS A 243 17.06 -26.98 3.49
C LYS A 243 17.02 -27.89 2.26
N LYS A 244 17.41 -29.16 2.39
CA LYS A 244 17.35 -30.13 1.29
C LYS A 244 15.90 -30.55 1.10
N SER A 245 15.35 -30.28 -0.09
CA SER A 245 14.02 -30.79 -0.45
C SER A 245 14.02 -32.31 -0.34
N PHE A 246 13.21 -32.85 0.57
CA PHE A 246 13.04 -34.29 0.76
C PHE A 246 12.29 -34.95 -0.40
N ILE A 247 11.65 -34.14 -1.24
CA ILE A 247 10.97 -34.57 -2.46
C ILE A 247 11.69 -33.90 -3.63
N THR A 248 12.40 -34.72 -4.39
CA THR A 248 12.96 -34.37 -5.69
C THR A 248 11.86 -34.36 -6.74
N LEU A 249 12.09 -33.68 -7.88
CA LEU A 249 11.15 -33.68 -9.01
C LEU A 249 10.81 -35.11 -9.48
N GLU A 250 11.79 -36.01 -9.46
CA GLU A 250 11.61 -37.43 -9.82
C GLU A 250 10.69 -38.17 -8.82
N GLU A 251 10.77 -37.84 -7.53
CA GLU A 251 9.87 -38.39 -6.51
C GLU A 251 8.47 -37.79 -6.60
N LEU A 252 8.36 -36.50 -6.97
CA LEU A 252 7.08 -35.83 -7.19
C LEU A 252 6.28 -36.49 -8.32
N GLU A 253 6.91 -36.79 -9.47
CA GLU A 253 6.26 -37.48 -10.60
C GLU A 253 5.72 -38.86 -10.20
N GLU A 254 6.47 -39.62 -9.40
CA GLU A 254 6.02 -40.93 -8.90
C GLU A 254 4.93 -40.81 -7.83
N ILE A 255 4.95 -39.76 -7.00
CA ILE A 255 3.90 -39.46 -6.02
C ILE A 255 2.60 -39.08 -6.74
N GLU A 256 2.64 -38.20 -7.74
CA GLU A 256 1.47 -37.78 -8.53
C GLU A 256 0.82 -38.97 -9.26
N LYS A 257 1.66 -39.86 -9.82
CA LYS A 257 1.21 -41.09 -10.47
C LYS A 257 0.56 -42.07 -9.49
N LYS A 258 1.08 -42.19 -8.26
CA LYS A 258 0.51 -43.06 -7.22
C LYS A 258 -0.76 -42.49 -6.57
N LEU A 259 -0.88 -41.17 -6.51
CA LEU A 259 -2.08 -40.49 -6.00
C LEU A 259 -3.20 -40.39 -7.03
N GLY A 260 -3.02 -40.97 -8.23
CA GLY A 260 -4.04 -41.03 -9.27
C GLY A 260 -4.27 -39.67 -9.90
N GLY A 261 -3.20 -39.10 -10.46
CA GLY A 261 -3.11 -37.76 -11.04
C GLY A 261 -4.43 -37.15 -11.54
N ARG A 262 -4.60 -35.85 -11.25
CA ARG A 262 -5.67 -35.01 -11.81
C ARG A 262 -5.79 -35.30 -13.30
N HIS A 263 -6.88 -35.97 -13.68
CA HIS A 263 -7.37 -35.88 -15.04
C HIS A 263 -7.83 -34.43 -15.24
N ASP A 264 -7.29 -33.80 -16.28
CA ASP A 264 -7.62 -32.46 -16.76
C ASP A 264 -9.13 -32.16 -16.78
#